data_AF-A0A653G566-F1
#
_entry.id   AF-A0A653G566-F1
#
_cell.length_a   1.000
_cell.length_b   1.000
_cell.length_c   1.000
_cell.angle_alpha   90.00
_cell.angle_beta   90.00
_cell.angle_gamma   90.00
#
_symmetry.space_group_name_H-M   'P 1'
#
loop_
_entity.id
_entity.type
_entity.pdbx_description
1 polymer ?
#
loop_
_entity_poly.entity_id
_entity_poly.type
_entity_poly.pdbx_seq_one_letter_code
_entity_poly.pdbx_strand_id
1 'polypeptide(L)'
;MNWKSEAQMRSIGHEPRPDDEAISRLKKFGDDSQDMRSTLNIFQLILDEWVGPKTPWSALKGKKVLELASGSVINGYPPWFSRLCSVFDAEVTVIDISPQGSVDRRIFTCIEADLIETVLGDDLGNIPGLKNKKFDLIHSSRFIGFNPPFEVMKELNLRGVTLEEFEAKLTNQTKKLLAPKGYLDVTDAWSDIKSS
;
A
#
# COMPACT_ATOMS: atom_id res chain seq x y z
N MET A 1 28.34 -33.41 28.35
CA MET A 1 28.03 -32.14 27.66
C MET A 1 27.14 -32.51 26.48
N ASN A 2 25.83 -32.26 26.60
CA ASN A 2 24.83 -32.89 25.74
C ASN A 2 24.50 -31.96 24.57
N TRP A 3 25.04 -32.26 23.38
CA TRP A 3 24.79 -31.52 22.16
C TRP A 3 23.44 -31.97 21.60
N LYS A 4 22.39 -31.18 21.81
CA LYS A 4 21.12 -31.39 21.11
C LYS A 4 21.30 -30.96 19.66
N SER A 5 20.91 -31.83 18.73
CA SER A 5 20.95 -31.54 17.29
C SER A 5 20.06 -30.36 16.93
N GLU A 6 20.38 -29.62 15.87
CA GLU A 6 19.63 -28.45 15.38
C GLU A 6 18.12 -28.72 15.19
N ALA A 7 17.73 -29.97 14.98
CA ALA A 7 16.34 -30.40 14.90
C ALA A 7 15.56 -30.23 16.22
N GLN A 8 16.22 -30.32 17.38
CA GLN A 8 15.59 -30.12 18.69
C GLN A 8 15.48 -28.65 19.11
N MET A 9 16.16 -27.72 18.43
CA MET A 9 15.95 -26.28 18.64
C MET A 9 14.74 -25.74 17.86
N ARG A 10 14.23 -26.48 16.86
CA ARG A 10 13.03 -26.12 16.10
C ARG A 10 11.71 -26.42 16.82
N SER A 11 11.74 -26.99 18.03
CA SER A 11 10.54 -27.39 18.78
C SER A 11 10.24 -26.52 20.00
N ILE A 12 10.87 -25.35 20.13
CA ILE A 12 10.45 -24.33 21.10
C ILE A 12 9.58 -23.37 20.31
N GLY A 13 8.29 -23.27 20.64
CA GLY A 13 7.27 -22.56 19.87
C GLY A 13 7.63 -21.10 19.59
N HIS A 14 8.38 -20.87 18.50
CA HIS A 14 8.46 -19.58 17.87
C HIS A 14 7.17 -19.41 17.11
N GLU A 15 6.29 -18.53 17.63
CA GLU A 15 5.34 -17.86 16.77
C GLU A 15 6.13 -17.35 15.55
N PRO A 16 5.62 -17.56 14.32
CA PRO A 16 6.26 -17.01 13.13
C PRO A 16 6.53 -15.53 13.39
N ARG A 17 7.71 -15.04 13.00
CA ARG A 17 7.89 -13.58 12.95
C ARG A 17 6.77 -13.02 12.05
N PRO A 18 6.25 -11.80 12.30
CA PRO A 18 5.20 -11.21 11.47
C PRO A 18 5.48 -11.36 9.96
N ASP A 19 6.76 -11.27 9.58
CA ASP A 19 7.26 -11.48 8.22
C ASP A 19 7.06 -12.92 7.70
N ASP A 20 7.31 -13.95 8.51
CA ASP A 20 7.21 -15.36 8.09
C ASP A 20 5.76 -15.77 7.82
N GLU A 21 4.81 -15.29 8.63
CA GLU A 21 3.37 -15.48 8.38
C GLU A 21 2.93 -14.74 7.13
N ALA A 22 3.31 -13.47 6.97
CA ALA A 22 2.99 -12.67 5.80
C ALA A 22 3.52 -13.29 4.50
N ILE A 23 4.78 -13.73 4.49
CA ILE A 23 5.40 -14.45 3.37
C ILE A 23 4.62 -15.72 3.05
N SER A 24 4.33 -16.55 4.06
CA SER A 24 3.58 -17.79 3.87
C SER A 24 2.21 -17.56 3.23
N ARG A 25 1.50 -16.52 3.68
CA ARG A 25 0.18 -16.15 3.12
C ARG A 25 0.28 -15.56 1.72
N LEU A 26 1.34 -14.82 1.40
CA LEU A 26 1.56 -14.22 0.08
C LEU A 26 2.01 -15.24 -0.98
N LYS A 27 2.66 -16.34 -0.59
CA LYS A 27 3.06 -17.42 -1.51
C LYS A 27 1.92 -17.98 -2.37
N LYS A 28 0.66 -17.84 -1.93
CA LYS A 28 -0.51 -18.21 -2.73
C LYS A 28 -0.66 -17.41 -4.03
N PHE A 29 0.04 -16.28 -4.15
CA PHE A 29 0.09 -15.44 -5.35
C PHE A 29 1.27 -15.78 -6.27
N GLY A 30 2.05 -16.82 -5.94
CA GLY A 30 3.04 -17.40 -6.85
C GLY A 30 4.37 -16.65 -6.95
N ASP A 31 4.67 -15.72 -6.04
CA ASP A 31 5.94 -15.00 -6.01
C ASP A 31 6.52 -14.95 -4.58
N ASP A 32 7.82 -15.26 -4.45
CA ASP A 32 8.63 -15.09 -3.24
C ASP A 32 9.85 -14.21 -3.58
N SER A 33 9.61 -13.17 -4.37
CA SER A 33 10.64 -12.26 -4.86
C SER A 33 11.26 -11.43 -3.73
N GLN A 34 12.51 -11.01 -3.95
CA GLN A 34 13.21 -10.06 -3.09
C GLN A 34 12.45 -8.73 -2.95
N ASP A 35 11.70 -8.34 -3.98
CA ASP A 35 10.87 -7.14 -3.97
C ASP A 35 9.74 -7.27 -2.95
N MET A 36 9.01 -8.39 -2.94
CA MET A 36 7.99 -8.68 -1.92
C MET A 36 8.55 -8.56 -0.49
N ARG A 37 9.76 -9.05 -0.24
CA ARG A 37 10.40 -9.00 1.09
C ARG A 37 10.81 -7.59 1.50
N SER A 38 11.37 -6.81 0.58
CA SER A 38 11.70 -5.39 0.82
C SER A 38 10.44 -4.59 1.17
N THR A 39 9.36 -4.90 0.47
CA THR A 39 8.06 -4.29 0.64
C THR A 39 7.43 -4.60 2.02
N LEU A 40 7.60 -5.81 2.56
CA LEU A 40 7.11 -6.16 3.91
C LEU A 40 7.69 -5.28 5.02
N ASN A 41 9.00 -5.00 4.98
CA ASN A 41 9.66 -4.20 6.00
C ASN A 41 9.14 -2.75 6.02
N ILE A 42 8.95 -2.16 4.83
CA ILE A 42 8.43 -0.80 4.71
C ILE A 42 7.00 -0.74 5.26
N PHE A 43 6.19 -1.74 4.94
CA PHE A 43 4.80 -1.74 5.39
C PHE A 43 4.64 -2.05 6.87
N GLN A 44 5.57 -2.79 7.46
CA GLN A 44 5.62 -2.95 8.91
C GLN A 44 5.90 -1.61 9.61
N LEU A 45 6.73 -0.74 9.03
CA LEU A 45 6.95 0.62 9.56
C LEU A 45 5.67 1.45 9.52
N ILE A 46 4.94 1.42 8.40
CA ILE A 46 3.63 2.10 8.30
C ILE A 46 2.67 1.62 9.39
N LEU A 47 2.58 0.30 9.58
CA LEU A 47 1.69 -0.28 10.59
C LEU A 47 2.11 0.13 12.02
N ASP A 48 3.41 0.16 12.28
CA ASP A 48 3.98 0.55 13.56
C ASP A 48 3.79 2.04 13.85
N GLU A 49 3.87 2.90 12.83
CA GLU A 49 3.59 4.33 12.97
C GLU A 49 2.10 4.62 13.17
N TRP A 50 1.25 3.89 12.46
CA TRP A 50 -0.20 4.08 12.56
C TRP A 50 -0.76 3.58 13.89
N VAL A 51 -0.44 2.34 14.27
CA VAL A 51 -1.09 1.65 15.39
C VAL A 51 -0.23 1.69 16.65
N GLY A 52 1.09 1.55 16.47
CA GLY A 52 2.08 1.56 17.55
C GLY A 52 3.20 0.54 17.31
N PRO A 53 4.35 0.68 17.99
CA PRO A 53 5.52 -0.17 17.74
C PRO A 53 5.24 -1.67 17.87
N LYS A 54 5.79 -2.47 16.95
CA LYS A 54 5.65 -3.95 16.90
C LYS A 54 4.20 -4.41 16.75
N THR A 55 3.39 -3.67 15.98
CA THR A 55 2.01 -4.06 15.73
C THR A 55 1.96 -5.29 14.82
N PRO A 56 1.23 -6.36 15.20
CA PRO A 56 1.10 -7.52 14.34
C PRO A 56 0.20 -7.23 13.13
N TRP A 57 0.48 -7.88 12.00
CA TRP A 57 -0.34 -7.78 10.77
C TRP A 57 -1.82 -8.09 10.96
N SER A 58 -2.18 -8.90 11.97
CA SER A 58 -3.57 -9.18 12.33
C SER A 58 -4.37 -7.93 12.75
N ALA A 59 -3.70 -6.82 13.07
CA ALA A 59 -4.34 -5.53 13.32
C ALA A 59 -5.04 -4.93 12.08
N LEU A 60 -4.72 -5.42 10.88
CA LEU A 60 -5.37 -5.04 9.63
C LEU A 60 -6.75 -5.67 9.43
N LYS A 61 -7.11 -6.68 10.24
CA LYS A 61 -8.39 -7.39 10.08
C LYS A 61 -9.57 -6.44 10.15
N GLY A 62 -10.38 -6.42 9.08
CA GLY A 62 -11.56 -5.57 8.95
C GLY A 62 -11.25 -4.07 8.75
N LYS A 63 -9.98 -3.68 8.59
CA LYS A 63 -9.61 -2.30 8.27
C LYS A 63 -9.89 -2.00 6.80
N LYS A 64 -10.41 -0.81 6.53
CA LYS A 64 -10.63 -0.32 5.17
C LYS A 64 -9.36 0.35 4.66
N VAL A 65 -8.77 -0.23 3.64
CA VAL A 65 -7.50 0.23 3.07
C VAL A 65 -7.75 0.74 1.65
N LEU A 66 -7.22 1.92 1.34
CA LEU A 66 -7.17 2.47 -0.02
C LEU A 66 -5.72 2.55 -0.47
N GLU A 67 -5.39 1.92 -1.60
CA GLU A 67 -4.11 2.13 -2.27
C GLU A 67 -4.30 2.93 -3.56
N LEU A 68 -3.53 4.01 -3.70
CA LEU A 68 -3.52 4.89 -4.87
C LEU A 68 -2.28 4.61 -5.71
N ALA A 69 -2.46 4.51 -7.03
CA ALA A 69 -1.42 4.13 -7.98
C ALA A 69 -0.77 2.80 -7.57
N SER A 70 -1.60 1.79 -7.33
CA SER A 70 -1.17 0.50 -6.76
C SER A 70 -0.23 -0.31 -7.66
N GLY A 71 -0.08 0.09 -8.92
CA GLY A 71 0.49 -0.75 -9.96
C GLY A 71 -0.42 -1.91 -10.34
N SER A 72 -0.01 -2.72 -11.31
CA SER A 72 -0.69 -3.95 -11.69
C SER A 72 0.30 -5.04 -12.08
N VAL A 73 -0.04 -6.31 -11.86
CA VAL A 73 0.75 -7.41 -12.45
C VAL A 73 0.78 -7.36 -13.98
N ILE A 74 -0.20 -6.71 -14.62
CA ILE A 74 -0.28 -6.58 -16.08
C ILE A 74 0.84 -5.70 -16.63
N ASN A 75 1.27 -4.68 -15.86
CA ASN A 75 2.33 -3.76 -16.27
C ASN A 75 3.67 -4.03 -15.56
N GLY A 76 3.80 -5.15 -14.86
CA GLY A 76 5.04 -5.54 -14.18
C GLY A 76 5.26 -4.88 -12.81
N TYR A 77 4.24 -4.23 -12.24
CA TYR A 77 4.28 -3.61 -10.90
C TYR A 77 3.23 -4.26 -10.00
N PRO A 78 3.51 -5.44 -9.40
CA PRO A 78 2.51 -6.12 -8.58
C PRO A 78 2.07 -5.27 -7.37
N PRO A 79 0.77 -5.21 -7.05
CA PRO A 79 0.23 -4.42 -5.94
C PRO A 79 0.46 -5.14 -4.60
N TRP A 80 1.73 -5.24 -4.19
CA TRP A 80 2.13 -6.04 -3.03
C TRP A 80 1.52 -5.56 -1.72
N PHE A 81 1.33 -4.25 -1.54
CA PHE A 81 0.67 -3.67 -0.37
C PHE A 81 -0.76 -4.16 -0.25
N SER A 82 -1.55 -3.95 -1.30
CA SER A 82 -2.94 -4.39 -1.33
C SER A 82 -3.09 -5.88 -1.14
N ARG A 83 -2.21 -6.69 -1.74
CA ARG A 83 -2.20 -8.14 -1.53
C ARG A 83 -1.92 -8.47 -0.07
N LEU A 84 -0.91 -7.84 0.53
CA LEU A 84 -0.55 -8.05 1.93
C LEU A 84 -1.71 -7.70 2.86
N CYS A 85 -2.30 -6.52 2.71
CA CYS A 85 -3.46 -6.13 3.51
C CYS A 85 -4.62 -7.13 3.34
N SER A 86 -4.89 -7.56 2.11
CA SER A 86 -5.97 -8.51 1.82
C SER A 86 -5.74 -9.89 2.45
N VAL A 87 -4.51 -10.39 2.52
CA VAL A 87 -4.25 -11.69 3.17
C VAL A 87 -4.38 -11.66 4.69
N PHE A 88 -4.45 -10.47 5.28
CA PHE A 88 -4.75 -10.24 6.69
C PHE A 88 -6.18 -9.71 6.89
N ASP A 89 -7.08 -10.04 5.97
CA ASP A 89 -8.53 -9.79 6.04
C ASP A 89 -8.89 -8.29 6.11
N ALA A 90 -8.07 -7.41 5.54
CA ALA A 90 -8.45 -6.02 5.31
C ALA A 90 -9.44 -5.89 4.13
N GLU A 91 -10.33 -4.90 4.20
CA GLU A 91 -11.19 -4.50 3.10
C GLU A 91 -10.42 -3.54 2.18
N VAL A 92 -9.79 -4.09 1.15
CA VAL A 92 -8.90 -3.31 0.27
C VAL A 92 -9.65 -2.77 -0.95
N THR A 93 -9.39 -1.50 -1.26
CA THR A 93 -9.75 -0.84 -2.52
C THR A 93 -8.48 -0.30 -3.16
N VAL A 94 -8.30 -0.53 -4.45
CA VAL A 94 -7.15 -0.03 -5.21
C VAL A 94 -7.59 0.87 -6.34
N ILE A 95 -6.77 1.86 -6.66
CA ILE A 95 -6.92 2.71 -7.82
C ILE A 95 -5.62 2.68 -8.61
N ASP A 96 -5.72 2.37 -9.89
CA ASP A 96 -4.60 2.52 -10.83
C ASP A 96 -5.15 2.85 -12.22
N ILE A 97 -4.33 3.49 -13.06
CA ILE A 97 -4.69 3.69 -14.46
C ILE A 97 -4.71 2.36 -15.23
N SER A 98 -3.94 1.38 -14.76
CA SER A 98 -3.87 0.05 -15.35
C SER A 98 -4.92 -0.88 -14.76
N PRO A 99 -5.57 -1.70 -15.60
CA PRO A 99 -6.46 -2.74 -15.10
C PRO A 99 -5.71 -3.73 -14.18
N GLN A 100 -6.37 -4.18 -13.12
CA GLN A 100 -5.85 -5.24 -12.25
C GLN A 100 -6.01 -6.63 -12.86
N GLY A 101 -5.11 -7.54 -12.49
CA GLY A 101 -5.16 -8.95 -12.91
C GLY A 101 -6.38 -9.70 -12.37
N SER A 102 -6.71 -10.85 -12.97
CA SER A 102 -7.90 -11.63 -12.61
C SER A 102 -7.89 -12.16 -11.17
N VAL A 103 -6.71 -12.44 -10.62
CA VAL A 103 -6.55 -12.87 -9.21
C VAL A 103 -6.83 -11.71 -8.26
N ASP A 104 -6.25 -10.54 -8.55
CA ASP A 104 -6.37 -9.32 -7.77
C ASP A 104 -7.82 -8.82 -7.70
N ARG A 105 -8.53 -8.84 -8.84
CA ARG A 105 -9.96 -8.50 -8.92
C ARG A 105 -10.89 -9.39 -8.08
N ARG A 106 -10.42 -10.55 -7.60
CA ARG A 106 -11.20 -11.45 -6.74
C ARG A 106 -11.00 -11.19 -5.25
N ILE A 107 -9.95 -10.47 -4.87
CA ILE A 107 -9.56 -10.30 -3.47
C ILE A 107 -9.69 -8.86 -2.99
N PHE A 108 -9.74 -7.88 -3.88
CA PHE A 108 -9.99 -6.49 -3.53
C PHE A 108 -10.81 -5.73 -4.59
N THR A 109 -11.39 -4.61 -4.17
CA THR A 109 -12.14 -3.72 -5.07
C THR A 109 -11.14 -3.00 -5.98
N CYS A 110 -11.27 -3.16 -7.29
CA CYS A 110 -10.38 -2.55 -8.28
C CYS A 110 -11.09 -1.41 -9.00
N ILE A 111 -10.50 -0.21 -8.97
CA ILE A 111 -10.97 0.95 -9.71
C ILE A 111 -9.91 1.30 -10.74
N GLU A 112 -10.33 1.39 -12.00
CA GLU A 112 -9.47 1.84 -13.10
C GLU A 112 -9.74 3.32 -13.33
N ALA A 113 -8.75 4.16 -13.05
CA ALA A 113 -8.85 5.62 -13.18
C ALA A 113 -7.48 6.25 -13.34
N ASP A 114 -7.40 7.28 -14.20
CA ASP A 114 -6.27 8.18 -14.23
C ASP A 114 -6.33 9.12 -13.01
N LEU A 115 -5.42 8.92 -12.06
CA LEU A 115 -5.35 9.73 -10.85
C LEU A 115 -4.97 11.18 -11.11
N ILE A 116 -4.15 11.46 -12.14
CA ILE A 116 -3.79 12.83 -12.51
C ILE A 116 -5.02 13.55 -13.03
N GLU A 117 -5.71 12.94 -14.00
CA GLU A 117 -6.94 13.52 -14.55
C GLU A 117 -8.00 13.70 -13.47
N THR A 118 -8.19 12.69 -12.62
CA THR A 118 -9.22 12.73 -11.57
C THR A 118 -8.94 13.82 -10.54
N VAL A 119 -7.72 13.92 -10.00
CA VAL A 119 -7.39 14.89 -8.95
C VAL A 119 -7.40 16.33 -9.47
N LEU A 120 -7.02 16.53 -10.74
CA LEU A 120 -7.01 17.86 -11.35
C LEU A 120 -8.38 18.32 -11.84
N GLY A 121 -9.20 17.41 -12.38
CA GLY A 121 -10.49 17.71 -13.00
C GLY A 121 -11.71 17.54 -12.09
N ASP A 122 -11.63 16.66 -11.09
CA ASP A 122 -12.73 16.31 -10.19
C ASP A 122 -12.21 16.06 -8.75
N ASP A 123 -13.03 15.47 -7.89
CA ASP A 123 -12.69 15.01 -6.54
C ASP A 123 -12.64 13.47 -6.50
N LEU A 124 -11.59 12.89 -5.90
CA LEU A 124 -11.46 11.45 -5.70
C LEU A 124 -12.72 10.82 -5.06
N GLY A 125 -13.40 11.54 -4.15
CA GLY A 125 -14.64 11.07 -3.52
C GLY A 125 -15.84 10.95 -4.45
N ASN A 126 -15.76 11.48 -5.67
CA ASN A 126 -16.79 11.33 -6.69
C ASN A 126 -16.66 10.04 -7.49
N ILE A 127 -15.51 9.36 -7.44
CA ILE A 127 -15.34 8.04 -8.02
C ILE A 127 -16.40 7.10 -7.44
N PRO A 128 -17.24 6.42 -8.26
CA PRO A 128 -18.34 5.59 -7.77
C PRO A 128 -17.92 4.55 -6.72
N GLY A 129 -16.74 3.96 -6.86
CA GLY A 129 -16.17 2.98 -5.93
C GLY A 129 -15.66 3.56 -4.61
N LEU A 130 -15.50 4.89 -4.50
CA LEU A 130 -15.08 5.60 -3.29
C LEU A 130 -16.18 6.43 -2.64
N LYS A 131 -17.27 6.70 -3.38
CA LYS A 131 -18.36 7.56 -2.94
C LYS A 131 -18.90 7.12 -1.58
N ASN A 132 -18.95 8.06 -0.65
CA ASN A 132 -19.39 7.86 0.75
C ASN A 132 -18.56 6.85 1.57
N LYS A 133 -17.38 6.44 1.09
CA LYS A 133 -16.48 5.58 1.87
C LYS A 133 -15.54 6.41 2.75
N LYS A 134 -15.09 5.77 3.82
CA LYS A 134 -14.02 6.24 4.70
C LYS A 134 -13.03 5.12 4.89
N PHE A 135 -11.75 5.45 4.87
CA PHE A 135 -10.66 4.49 4.95
C PHE A 135 -9.86 4.69 6.24
N ASP A 136 -9.51 3.57 6.86
CA ASP A 136 -8.65 3.53 8.04
C ASP A 136 -7.19 3.79 7.66
N LEU A 137 -6.78 3.35 6.47
CA LEU A 137 -5.45 3.54 5.92
C LEU A 137 -5.55 3.94 4.45
N ILE A 138 -4.88 5.02 4.07
CA ILE A 138 -4.70 5.40 2.67
C ILE A 138 -3.20 5.42 2.38
N HIS A 139 -2.77 4.64 1.39
CA HIS A 139 -1.37 4.50 1.00
C HIS A 139 -1.17 4.85 -0.48
N SER A 140 -0.02 5.43 -0.80
CA SER A 140 0.49 5.51 -2.17
C SER A 140 2.01 5.47 -2.12
N SER A 141 2.64 4.62 -2.95
CA SER A 141 4.09 4.57 -3.07
C SER A 141 4.53 4.89 -4.49
N ARG A 142 5.64 5.62 -4.62
CA ARG A 142 6.30 5.92 -5.90
C ARG A 142 5.40 6.58 -6.97
N PHE A 143 4.37 7.31 -6.54
CA PHE A 143 3.50 8.08 -7.44
C PHE A 143 3.77 9.59 -7.36
N ILE A 144 3.98 10.10 -6.14
CA ILE A 144 4.35 11.48 -5.82
C ILE A 144 5.57 11.51 -4.89
N GLY A 145 6.11 12.69 -4.60
CA GLY A 145 7.19 12.93 -3.63
C GLY A 145 8.57 13.21 -4.23
N PHE A 146 9.64 12.63 -3.68
CA PHE A 146 11.03 12.97 -4.04
C PHE A 146 11.42 12.47 -5.45
N ASN A 147 10.87 11.34 -5.88
CA ASN A 147 11.15 10.76 -7.20
C ASN A 147 9.87 10.25 -7.89
N PRO A 148 8.96 11.15 -8.30
CA PRO A 148 7.77 10.76 -9.04
C PRO A 148 8.15 10.17 -10.41
N PRO A 149 7.33 9.27 -10.98
CA PRO A 149 7.58 8.73 -12.31
C PRO A 149 7.67 9.84 -13.36
N PHE A 150 8.57 9.68 -14.34
CA PHE A 150 8.77 10.66 -15.41
C PHE A 150 7.46 11.02 -16.12
N GLU A 151 6.60 10.03 -16.38
CA GLU A 151 5.32 10.25 -17.06
C GLU A 151 4.35 11.11 -16.22
N VAL A 152 4.38 11.01 -14.88
CA VAL A 152 3.61 11.88 -13.99
C VAL A 152 4.08 13.32 -14.15
N MET A 153 5.40 13.55 -14.04
CA MET A 153 5.98 14.90 -14.18
C MET A 153 5.71 15.52 -15.55
N LYS A 154 5.81 14.71 -16.61
CA LYS A 154 5.53 15.15 -17.98
C LYS A 154 4.07 15.54 -18.14
N GLU A 155 3.13 14.74 -17.64
CA GLU A 155 1.70 15.03 -17.74
C GLU A 155 1.32 16.30 -16.95
N LEU A 156 1.85 16.47 -15.74
CA LEU A 156 1.64 17.68 -14.95
C LEU A 156 2.15 18.94 -15.67
N ASN A 157 3.35 18.86 -16.24
CA ASN A 157 3.94 19.96 -17.03
C ASN A 157 3.09 20.32 -18.26
N LEU A 158 2.55 19.32 -18.97
CA LEU A 158 1.66 19.55 -20.12
C LEU A 158 0.37 20.28 -19.72
N ARG A 159 -0.11 20.05 -18.49
CA ARG A 159 -1.28 20.71 -17.92
C ARG A 159 -0.96 22.04 -17.23
N GLY A 160 0.30 22.45 -17.21
CA GLY A 160 0.75 23.68 -16.55
C GLY A 160 0.58 23.64 -15.03
N VAL A 161 0.65 22.44 -14.44
CA VAL A 161 0.52 22.22 -12.99
C VAL A 161 1.87 21.76 -12.44
N THR A 162 2.29 22.33 -11.31
CA THR A 162 3.50 21.88 -10.61
C THR A 162 3.23 20.61 -9.79
N LEU A 163 4.28 19.86 -9.46
CA LEU A 163 4.16 18.69 -8.59
C LEU A 163 3.58 19.07 -7.21
N GLU A 164 4.05 20.16 -6.60
CA GLU A 164 3.58 20.63 -5.29
C GLU A 164 2.08 20.96 -5.30
N GLU A 165 1.58 21.62 -6.35
CA GLU A 165 0.15 21.90 -6.50
C GLU A 165 -0.68 20.62 -6.63
N PHE A 166 -0.16 19.64 -7.37
CA PHE A 166 -0.79 18.33 -7.51
C PHE A 166 -0.83 17.57 -6.18
N GLU A 167 0.29 17.51 -5.46
CA GLU A 167 0.41 16.85 -4.16
C GLU A 167 -0.50 17.48 -3.11
N ALA A 168 -0.60 18.81 -3.09
CA ALA A 168 -1.51 19.53 -2.20
C ALA A 168 -2.98 19.18 -2.51
N LYS A 169 -3.36 19.11 -3.79
CA LYS A 169 -4.71 18.69 -4.20
C LYS A 169 -4.98 17.24 -3.82
N LEU A 170 -4.07 16.33 -4.16
CA LEU A 170 -4.18 14.91 -3.84
C LEU A 170 -4.35 14.71 -2.32
N THR A 171 -3.46 15.30 -1.53
CA THR A 171 -3.49 15.25 -0.06
C THR A 171 -4.79 15.79 0.52
N ASN A 172 -5.30 16.90 0.00
CA ASN A 172 -6.56 17.47 0.47
C ASN A 172 -7.76 16.57 0.15
N GLN A 173 -7.77 15.93 -1.03
CA GLN A 173 -8.84 15.02 -1.41
C GLN A 173 -8.77 13.70 -0.62
N THR A 174 -7.58 13.14 -0.41
CA THR A 174 -7.40 11.90 0.38
C THR A 174 -7.76 12.11 1.85
N LYS A 175 -7.44 13.26 2.44
CA LYS A 175 -7.90 13.63 3.80
C LYS A 175 -9.42 13.59 3.94
N LYS A 176 -10.18 13.94 2.89
CA LYS A 176 -11.65 13.83 2.91
C LYS A 176 -12.12 12.37 2.87
N LEU A 177 -11.30 11.43 2.41
CA LEU A 177 -11.61 10.00 2.39
C LEU A 177 -11.15 9.28 3.66
N LEU A 178 -10.39 9.95 4.53
CA LEU A 178 -9.86 9.35 5.74
C LEU A 178 -10.94 9.23 6.85
N ALA A 179 -10.98 8.08 7.51
CA ALA A 179 -11.81 7.86 8.69
C ALA A 179 -11.26 8.66 9.90
N PRO A 180 -12.07 8.89 10.95
CA PRO A 180 -11.55 9.41 12.21
C PRO A 180 -10.43 8.50 12.74
N LYS A 181 -9.27 9.08 13.04
CA LYS A 181 -8.02 8.36 13.42
C LYS A 181 -7.44 7.45 12.33
N GLY A 182 -7.87 7.62 11.08
CA GLY A 182 -7.20 6.98 9.96
C GLY A 182 -5.80 7.54 9.78
N TYR A 183 -4.97 6.77 9.07
CA TYR A 183 -3.59 7.12 8.76
C TYR A 183 -3.42 7.30 7.25
N LEU A 184 -2.65 8.33 6.90
CA LEU A 184 -2.42 8.74 5.53
C LEU A 184 -0.92 8.67 5.27
N ASP A 185 -0.52 7.70 4.46
CA ASP A 185 0.82 7.61 3.92
C ASP A 185 0.78 7.78 2.40
N VAL A 186 0.81 9.03 1.99
CA VAL A 186 0.97 9.42 0.59
C VAL A 186 2.30 10.15 0.52
N THR A 187 3.37 9.44 0.87
CA THR A 187 4.73 9.97 0.90
C THR A 187 5.66 9.11 0.07
N ASP A 188 6.70 9.72 -0.47
CA ASP A 188 7.88 8.96 -0.88
C ASP A 188 8.52 8.46 0.41
N ALA A 189 8.47 7.16 0.68
CA ALA A 189 9.12 6.53 1.82
C ALA A 189 10.67 6.54 1.70
N TRP A 190 11.25 7.70 1.37
CA TRP A 190 12.68 7.95 1.21
C TRP A 190 13.17 9.30 1.76
N SER A 191 12.32 10.15 2.38
CA SER A 191 12.79 11.44 2.94
C SER A 191 13.05 11.48 4.45
N ASP A 192 12.52 10.56 5.27
CA ASP A 192 12.61 10.73 6.74
C ASP A 192 13.62 9.80 7.47
N ILE A 193 14.51 9.12 6.75
CA ILE A 193 15.62 8.34 7.36
C ILE A 193 16.91 9.17 7.54
N LYS A 194 16.95 10.47 7.18
CA LYS A 194 18.12 11.31 7.47
C LYS A 194 17.79 12.77 7.82
N SER A 195 17.44 12.98 9.09
CA SER A 195 17.98 14.11 9.87
C SER A 195 17.56 13.97 11.34
N SER A 196 18.29 13.14 12.08
CA SER A 196 18.51 13.27 13.52
C SER A 196 19.94 13.73 13.75
#